data_AF-A0A8J6JKR4-F1
#
_entry.id   AF-A0A8J6JKR4-F1
#
_cell.length_a   1.000
_cell.length_b   1.000
_cell.length_c   1.000
_cell.angle_alpha   90.00
_cell.angle_beta   90.00
_cell.angle_gamma   90.00
#
_symmetry.space_group_name_H-M   'P 1'
#
loop_
_entity.id
_entity.type
_entity.pdbx_description
1 polymer ?
#
loop_
_entity_poly.entity_id
_entity_poly.type
_entity_poly.pdbx_seq_one_letter_code
_entity_poly.pdbx_strand_id
1 'polypeptide(L)' 'MNSLNPIADLPMGLGMALAQNVDAMEQFASLSPDEQRQIIDQTHTINSKSEMQSFVQHLTNQYDL' A
#
# COMPACT_ATOMS: atom_id res chain seq x y z
N MET A 1 12.59 -11.74 18.13
CA MET A 1 11.51 -10.76 17.92
C MET A 1 11.81 -10.10 16.60
N ASN A 2 11.12 -10.50 15.53
CA ASN A 2 11.37 -9.95 14.21
C ASN A 2 10.81 -8.53 14.20
N SER A 3 11.71 -7.56 14.25
CA SER A 3 11.43 -6.15 14.02
C SER A 3 10.96 -6.00 12.58
N LEU A 4 9.67 -6.20 12.32
CA LEU A 4 9.06 -5.87 11.04
C LEU A 4 9.29 -4.37 10.84
N ASN A 5 10.15 -4.04 9.88
CA ASN A 5 10.32 -2.67 9.42
C ASN A 5 9.38 -2.53 8.20
N PRO A 6 8.15 -2.02 8.37
CA PRO A 6 7.13 -2.01 7.32
C PRO A 6 7.55 -1.26 6.05
N ILE A 7 8.64 -0.48 6.13
CA ILE A 7 9.22 0.23 4.99
C ILE A 7 10.28 -0.60 4.25
N ALA A 8 11.02 -1.48 4.95
CA ALA A 8 12.08 -2.28 4.34
C ALA A 8 11.55 -3.48 3.53
N ASP A 9 10.35 -3.95 3.86
CA ASP A 9 9.66 -5.07 3.19
C ASP A 9 8.53 -4.62 2.26
N LEU A 10 8.44 -3.31 1.96
CA LEU A 10 7.39 -2.80 1.08
C LEU A 10 7.64 -3.30 -0.36
N PRO A 11 6.68 -4.00 -0.99
CA PRO A 11 6.82 -4.46 -2.36
C PRO A 11 7.14 -3.28 -3.28
N MET A 12 8.16 -3.41 -4.12
CA MET A 12 8.65 -2.30 -4.95
C MET A 12 7.53 -1.67 -5.79
N GLY A 13 6.62 -2.50 -6.33
CA GLY A 13 5.44 -2.05 -7.07
C GLY A 13 4.50 -1.18 -6.23
N LEU A 14 4.27 -1.57 -4.98
CA LEU A 14 3.46 -0.80 -4.03
C LEU A 14 4.12 0.54 -3.72
N GLY A 15 5.42 0.54 -3.40
CA GLY A 15 6.16 1.77 -3.09
C GLY A 15 6.18 2.77 -4.24
N MET A 16 6.40 2.29 -5.45
CA MET A 16 6.34 3.14 -6.64
C MET A 16 4.94 3.69 -6.89
N ALA A 17 3.88 2.89 -6.66
CA ALA A 17 2.50 3.32 -6.86
C ALA A 17 2.07 4.35 -5.80
N LEU A 18 2.42 4.14 -4.53
CA LEU A 18 2.18 5.11 -3.45
C LEU A 18 2.95 6.41 -3.70
N ALA A 19 4.21 6.35 -4.12
CA ALA A 19 4.98 7.56 -4.45
C ALA A 19 4.38 8.38 -5.62
N GLN A 20 3.56 7.74 -6.47
CA GLN A 20 2.83 8.41 -7.57
C GLN A 20 1.46 8.96 -7.13
N ASN A 21 0.97 8.60 -5.95
CA ASN A 21 -0.31 9.04 -5.39
C ASN A 21 -0.12 9.44 -3.92
N VAL A 22 0.19 10.72 -3.70
CA VAL A 22 0.50 11.28 -2.38
C VAL A 22 -0.63 11.04 -1.39
N ASP A 23 -1.89 11.23 -1.79
CA ASP A 23 -3.05 10.98 -0.94
C ASP A 23 -3.09 9.52 -0.48
N ALA A 24 -2.86 8.57 -1.39
CA ALA A 24 -2.84 7.15 -1.03
C ALA A 24 -1.65 6.79 -0.12
N MET A 25 -0.50 7.45 -0.31
CA MET A 25 0.66 7.29 0.56
C MET A 25 0.37 7.80 1.97
N GLU A 26 -0.26 8.97 2.11
CA GLU A 26 -0.67 9.51 3.40
C GLU A 26 -1.70 8.62 4.09
N GLN A 27 -2.70 8.13 3.34
CA GLN A 27 -3.68 7.17 3.85
C GLN A 27 -2.99 5.89 4.34
N PHE A 28 -2.14 5.26 3.51
CA PHE A 28 -1.40 4.07 3.89
C PHE A 28 -0.54 4.29 5.14
N ALA A 29 0.14 5.44 5.25
CA ALA A 29 0.97 5.79 6.40
C ALA A 29 0.16 6.01 7.69
N SER A 30 -1.11 6.41 7.56
CA SER A 30 -2.03 6.62 8.69
C SER A 30 -2.64 5.33 9.25
N LEU A 31 -2.64 4.25 8.45
CA LEU A 31 -3.18 2.95 8.84
C LEU A 31 -2.36 2.30 9.97
N SER A 32 -3.02 1.44 10.73
CA SER A 32 -2.35 0.62 11.73
C SER A 32 -1.37 -0.37 11.09
N PRO A 33 -0.36 -0.88 11.83
CA PRO A 33 0.58 -1.86 11.29
C PRO A 33 -0.08 -3.14 10.76
N ASP A 34 -1.24 -3.54 11.31
CA ASP A 34 -1.97 -4.72 10.84
C ASP A 34 -2.68 -4.45 9.51
N GLU A 35 -3.29 -3.27 9.34
CA GLU A 35 -3.91 -2.85 8.09
C GLU A 35 -2.86 -2.66 6.98
N GLN A 36 -1.71 -2.07 7.30
CA GLN A 36 -0.58 -1.97 6.35
C GLN A 36 -0.11 -3.36 5.90
N ARG A 37 -0.01 -4.33 6.83
CA ARG A 37 0.32 -5.73 6.50
C ARG A 37 -0.71 -6.36 5.59
N GLN A 38 -2.00 -6.18 5.86
CA GLN A 38 -3.08 -6.70 5.01
C GLN A 38 -3.01 -6.15 3.58
N ILE A 39 -2.68 -4.86 3.43
CA ILE A 39 -2.48 -4.23 2.12
C ILE A 39 -1.27 -4.84 1.43
N ILE A 40 -0.13 -4.95 2.12
CA ILE A 40 1.08 -5.57 1.58
C ILE A 40 0.79 -7.00 1.11
N ASP A 41 0.09 -7.81 1.92
CA ASP A 41 -0.26 -9.18 1.56
C ASP A 41 -1.14 -9.26 0.31
N GLN A 42 -2.10 -8.33 0.14
CA GLN A 42 -2.94 -8.25 -1.06
C GLN A 42 -2.13 -7.90 -2.32
N THR A 43 -1.05 -7.14 -2.20
CA THR A 43 -0.23 -6.79 -3.37
C THR A 43 0.47 -7.99 -4.01
N HIS A 44 0.64 -9.10 -3.29
CA HIS A 44 1.21 -10.33 -3.86
C HIS A 44 0.32 -10.97 -4.93
N THR A 45 -0.98 -10.63 -5.00
CA THR A 45 -1.88 -11.13 -6.05
C THR A 45 -1.90 -10.24 -7.29
N ILE A 46 -1.21 -9.10 -7.26
CA ILE A 46 -1.20 -8.11 -8.34
C ILE A 46 -0.02 -8.39 -9.28
N ASN A 47 -0.30 -8.57 -10.57
CA ASN A 47 0.69 -9.01 -11.55
C ASN A 47 1.06 -7.94 -12.57
N SER A 48 0.44 -6.75 -12.50
CA SER A 48 0.71 -5.67 -13.43
C SER A 48 0.80 -4.29 -12.75
N LYS A 49 1.54 -3.38 -13.40
CA LYS A 49 1.67 -1.99 -12.95
C LYS A 49 0.31 -1.28 -12.90
N SER A 50 -0.55 -1.50 -13.89
CA SER A 50 -1.87 -0.87 -13.98
C SER A 50 -2.81 -1.35 -12.87
N GLU A 51 -2.78 -2.65 -12.55
CA GLU A 51 -3.56 -3.19 -11.43
C GLU A 51 -3.05 -2.62 -10.09
N MET A 52 -1.73 -2.47 -9.91
CA MET A 52 -1.15 -1.85 -8.71
C MET A 52 -1.60 -0.40 -8.54
N GLN A 53 -1.55 0.38 -9.62
CA GLN A 53 -2.03 1.76 -9.61
C GLN A 53 -3.52 1.84 -9.27
N SER A 54 -4.35 0.97 -9.87
CA SER A 54 -5.79 0.91 -9.59
C SER A 54 -6.06 0.51 -8.14
N PHE A 55 -5.30 -0.44 -7.60
CA PHE A 55 -5.39 -0.88 -6.22
C PHE A 55 -5.09 0.27 -5.24
N VAL A 56 -3.98 0.99 -5.46
CA VAL A 56 -3.61 2.16 -4.64
C VAL A 56 -4.62 3.29 -4.77
N GLN A 57 -5.20 3.51 -5.95
CA GLN A 57 -6.28 4.48 -6.15
C GLN A 57 -7.55 4.13 -5.34
N HIS A 58 -7.84 2.85 -5.12
CA HIS A 58 -8.98 2.45 -4.29
C HIS A 58 -8.72 2.64 -2.79
N LEU A 59 -7.47 2.68 -2.34
CA LEU A 59 -7.14 2.99 -0.95
C LEU A 59 -7.63 4.38 -0.55
N THR A 60 -7.56 5.37 -1.44
CA THR A 60 -8.09 6.71 -1.14
C THR A 60 -9.61 6.74 -1.13
N ASN A 61 -10.25 5.96 -2.00
CA ASN A 61 -11.72 5.97 -2.13
C ASN A 61 -12.44 5.20 -1.00
N GLN A 62 -11.77 4.28 -0.31
CA GLN A 62 -12.38 3.52 0.80
C GLN A 62 -12.41 4.28 2.12
N TYR A 63 -11.65 5.37 2.27
CA TYR A 63 -11.56 6.16 3.51
C TYR A 63 -12.05 7.61 3.37
N ASP A 64 -12.63 7.99 2.22
CA ASP A 64 -13.45 9.21 2.09
C ASP A 64 -14.75 9.03 2.89
N LEU A 65 -14.76 9.52 4.15
CA LEU A 65 -15.94 9.74 5.00
C LEU A 65 -16.14 11.23 5.26
#